data_AF-Q0E0P6-F1
#
_entry.id   AF-Q0E0P6-F1
#
_cell.length_a   1.000
_cell.length_b   1.000
_cell.length_c   1.000
_cell.angle_alpha   90.00
_cell.angle_beta   90.00
_cell.angle_gamma   90.00
#
_symmetry.space_group_name_H-M   'P 1'
#
loop_
_entity.id
_entity.type
_entity.pdbx_description
1 polymer ?
#
loop_
_entity_poly.entity_id
_entity_poly.type
_entity_poly.pdbx_seq_one_letter_code
_entity_poly.pdbx_strand_id
1 'polypeptide(L)'
;VYAGSFFAIPLFRWFLLRKTNNDIERRNKAREQRAQELALPESSLRRKLLSARDMAQRKVITPEEIVYTTEKDLLDQDYEVKEWEKRFKELESD
;
A
#
# COMPACT_ATOMS: atom_id res chain seq x y z
N VAL A 1 -5.94 -42.02 38.92
CA VAL A 1 -6.34 -40.81 38.16
C VAL A 1 -5.15 -40.13 37.48
N TYR A 2 -3.99 -39.95 38.15
CA TYR A 2 -2.79 -39.31 37.57
C TYR A 2 -2.13 -40.00 36.35
N ALA A 3 -2.14 -41.33 36.26
CA ALA A 3 -1.44 -42.02 35.17
C ALA A 3 -2.08 -41.82 33.79
N GLY A 4 -3.41 -41.64 33.73
CA GLY A 4 -4.13 -41.46 32.45
C GLY A 4 -3.93 -40.06 31.85
N SER A 5 -3.89 -39.02 32.68
CA SER A 5 -3.71 -37.65 32.22
C SER A 5 -2.32 -37.38 31.65
N PHE A 6 -1.29 -38.09 32.14
CA PHE A 6 0.08 -38.02 31.62
C PHE A 6 0.15 -38.35 30.12
N PHE A 7 -0.70 -39.26 29.63
CA PHE A 7 -0.77 -39.60 28.21
C PHE A 7 -1.85 -38.82 27.46
N ALA A 8 -3.00 -38.57 28.10
CA ALA A 8 -4.11 -37.89 27.45
C ALA A 8 -3.78 -36.43 27.08
N ILE A 9 -3.09 -35.69 27.95
CA ILE A 9 -2.77 -34.27 27.70
C ILE A 9 -1.80 -34.10 26.51
N PRO A 10 -0.65 -34.81 26.44
CA PRO A 10 0.23 -34.73 25.28
C PRO A 10 -0.43 -35.18 23.98
N LEU A 11 -1.26 -36.24 24.00
CA LEU A 11 -1.95 -36.73 22.81
C LEU A 11 -2.96 -35.71 22.27
N PHE A 12 -3.77 -35.14 23.15
CA PHE A 12 -4.74 -34.11 22.76
C PHE A 12 -4.03 -32.86 22.24
N ARG A 13 -2.97 -32.41 22.93
CA ARG A 13 -2.16 -31.28 22.48
C ARG A 13 -1.53 -31.54 21.11
N TRP A 14 -0.93 -32.72 20.91
CA TRP A 14 -0.35 -33.11 19.63
C TRP A 14 -1.38 -33.07 18.50
N PHE A 15 -2.59 -33.59 18.76
CA PHE A 15 -3.66 -33.58 17.78
C PHE A 15 -4.08 -32.15 17.38
N LEU A 16 -4.25 -31.25 18.36
CA LEU A 16 -4.57 -29.85 18.09
C LEU A 16 -3.45 -29.15 17.32
N LEU A 17 -2.19 -29.32 17.74
CA LEU A 17 -1.03 -28.73 17.06
C LEU A 17 -0.91 -29.22 15.61
N ARG A 18 -1.17 -30.51 15.36
CA ARG A 18 -1.16 -31.07 14.01
C ARG A 18 -2.21 -30.39 13.12
N LYS A 19 -3.43 -30.17 13.64
CA LYS A 19 -4.48 -29.45 12.91
C LYS A 19 -4.07 -28.00 12.62
N THR A 20 -3.60 -27.28 13.64
CA THR A 20 -3.15 -25.87 13.50
C THR A 20 -2.01 -25.75 12.49
N ASN A 21 -1.04 -26.66 12.53
CA ASN A 21 0.09 -26.65 11.59
C ASN A 21 -0.38 -26.89 10.15
N ASN A 22 -1.29 -27.83 9.92
CA ASN A 22 -1.87 -28.06 8.59
C ASN A 22 -2.62 -26.82 8.08
N ASP A 23 -3.35 -26.11 8.94
CA ASP A 23 -4.06 -24.88 8.56
C ASP A 23 -3.09 -23.72 8.26
N ILE A 24 -1.95 -23.65 8.96
CA ILE A 24 -0.87 -22.72 8.65
C ILE A 24 -0.25 -23.06 7.29
N GLU A 25 0.07 -24.32 7.05
CA GLU A 25 0.69 -24.79 5.81
C GLU A 25 -0.18 -24.49 4.59
N ARG A 26 -1.50 -24.75 4.69
CA ARG A 26 -2.46 -24.40 3.63
C ARG A 26 -2.43 -22.91 3.28
N ARG A 27 -2.41 -22.04 4.29
CA ARG A 27 -2.34 -20.58 4.08
C ARG A 27 -0.99 -20.15 3.52
N ASN A 28 0.10 -20.74 4.00
CA ASN A 28 1.44 -20.43 3.50
C ASN A 28 1.58 -20.82 2.03
N LYS A 29 1.09 -22.00 1.64
CA LYS A 29 1.07 -22.43 0.25
C LYS A 29 0.27 -21.48 -0.64
N ALA A 30 -0.89 -21.01 -0.18
CA ALA A 30 -1.67 -20.02 -0.92
C ALA A 30 -0.93 -18.68 -1.08
N ARG A 31 -0.22 -18.21 -0.03
CA ARG A 31 0.62 -17.00 -0.12
C ARG A 31 1.80 -17.19 -1.05
N GLU A 32 2.43 -18.35 -1.02
CA GLU A 32 3.55 -18.70 -1.89
C GLU A 32 3.14 -18.70 -3.35
N GLN A 33 2.00 -19.32 -3.70
CA GLN A 33 1.45 -19.31 -5.06
C GLN A 33 1.21 -17.88 -5.57
N ARG A 34 0.59 -17.03 -4.74
CA ARG A 34 0.38 -15.61 -5.07
C ARG A 34 1.70 -14.85 -5.24
N ALA A 35 2.70 -15.14 -4.40
CA ALA A 35 4.02 -14.52 -4.52
C ALA A 35 4.74 -14.95 -5.80
N GLN A 36 4.61 -16.20 -6.21
CA GLN A 36 5.16 -16.71 -7.47
C GLN A 36 4.48 -16.04 -8.68
N GLU A 37 3.15 -15.88 -8.66
CA GLU A 37 2.41 -15.13 -9.70
C GLU A 37 2.87 -13.66 -9.81
N LEU A 38 3.22 -13.04 -8.68
CA LEU A 38 3.75 -11.67 -8.66
C LEU A 38 5.21 -11.57 -9.13
N ALA A 39 5.99 -12.65 -9.02
CA ALA A 39 7.40 -12.69 -9.45
C ALA A 39 7.54 -12.75 -10.98
N LEU A 40 6.59 -13.39 -11.67
CA LEU A 40 6.48 -13.41 -13.13
C LEU A 40 5.16 -12.77 -13.57
N PRO A 41 4.99 -11.44 -13.38
CA PRO A 41 3.71 -10.80 -13.58
C PRO A 41 3.36 -10.74 -15.06
N GLU A 42 2.14 -11.14 -15.38
CA GLU A 42 1.52 -10.87 -16.67
C GLU A 42 1.55 -9.36 -16.99
N SER A 43 1.62 -8.99 -18.27
CA SER A 43 1.81 -7.60 -18.71
C SER A 43 0.76 -6.62 -18.15
N SER A 44 -0.47 -7.08 -17.94
CA SER A 44 -1.58 -6.33 -17.33
C SER A 44 -1.36 -6.06 -15.83
N LEU A 45 -0.86 -7.05 -15.08
CA LEU A 45 -0.57 -6.96 -13.66
C LEU A 45 0.64 -6.05 -13.40
N ARG A 46 1.68 -6.19 -14.23
CA ARG A 46 2.87 -5.33 -14.17
C ARG A 46 2.51 -3.84 -14.33
N ARG A 47 1.61 -3.51 -15.25
CA ARG A 47 1.14 -2.12 -15.44
C ARG A 47 0.42 -1.58 -14.21
N LYS A 48 -0.44 -2.38 -13.58
CA LYS A 48 -1.13 -1.99 -12.34
C LYS A 48 -0.16 -1.78 -11.18
N LEU A 49 0.85 -2.64 -11.03
CA LEU A 49 1.87 -2.51 -10.00
C LEU A 49 2.72 -1.24 -10.19
N LEU A 50 3.12 -0.93 -11.42
CA LEU A 50 3.85 0.31 -11.72
C LEU A 50 3.00 1.56 -11.42
N SER A 51 1.75 1.58 -11.89
CA SER A 51 0.82 2.68 -11.59
C SER A 51 0.58 2.85 -10.09
N ALA A 52 0.43 1.75 -9.34
CA ALA A 52 0.26 1.81 -7.88
C ALA A 52 1.52 2.33 -7.18
N ARG A 53 2.71 1.94 -7.66
CA ARG A 53 3.99 2.47 -7.15
C ARG A 53 4.09 3.97 -7.38
N ASP A 54 3.74 4.44 -8.57
CA ASP A 54 3.80 5.85 -8.92
C ASP A 54 2.76 6.67 -8.13
N MET A 55 1.58 6.11 -7.88
CA MET A 55 0.57 6.73 -6.99
C MET A 55 0.95 6.70 -5.51
N ALA A 56 1.70 5.68 -5.07
CA ALA A 56 2.20 5.58 -3.69
C ALA A 56 3.32 6.57 -3.40
N GLN A 57 3.98 7.12 -4.43
CA GLN A 57 4.86 8.26 -4.26
C GLN A 57 4.02 9.45 -3.81
N ARG A 58 4.11 9.77 -2.51
CA ARG A 58 3.47 10.95 -1.96
C ARG A 58 4.09 12.19 -2.60
N LYS A 59 3.33 12.89 -3.44
CA LYS A 59 3.61 14.29 -3.77
C LYS A 59 3.24 15.12 -2.54
N VAL A 60 4.23 15.51 -1.75
CA VAL A 60 4.03 16.46 -0.66
C VAL A 60 3.87 17.83 -1.33
N ILE A 61 2.62 18.29 -1.43
CA ILE A 61 2.32 19.62 -1.96
C ILE A 61 2.61 20.62 -0.83
N THR A 62 3.58 21.51 -1.04
CA THR A 62 3.88 22.57 -0.07
C THR A 62 2.97 23.78 -0.30
N PRO A 63 2.74 24.65 0.69
CA PRO A 63 1.90 25.84 0.53
C PRO A 63 2.32 26.75 -0.63
N GLU A 64 3.61 26.75 -0.98
CA GLU A 64 4.16 27.53 -2.10
C GLU A 64 3.78 26.94 -3.49
N GLU A 65 3.31 25.70 -3.53
CA GLU A 65 2.83 25.02 -4.74
C GLU A 65 1.30 25.14 -4.92
N ILE A 66 0.61 25.81 -4.00
CA ILE A 66 -0.86 25.93 -3.97
C ILE A 66 -1.27 27.36 -4.33
N VAL A 67 -1.90 27.54 -5.49
CA VAL A 67 -2.40 28.85 -5.94
C VAL A 67 -3.75 29.21 -5.30
N TYR A 68 -4.57 28.21 -5.02
CA TYR A 68 -5.89 28.39 -4.39
C TYR A 68 -5.96 27.61 -3.09
N THR A 69 -6.23 28.30 -1.99
CA THR A 69 -6.39 27.71 -0.65
C THR A 69 -7.57 28.33 0.07
N THR A 70 -8.29 27.51 0.84
CA THR A 70 -9.42 27.97 1.65
C THR A 70 -8.98 28.80 2.86
N GLU A 71 -7.68 28.84 3.16
CA GLU A 71 -7.11 29.59 4.30
C GLU A 71 -6.84 31.08 3.97
N LYS A 72 -6.75 31.43 2.69
CA LYS A 72 -6.51 32.81 2.22
C LYS A 72 -7.80 33.43 1.68
N ASP A 73 -7.91 34.75 1.78
CA ASP A 73 -9.03 35.50 1.20
C ASP A 73 -8.99 35.46 -0.34
N LEU A 74 -10.15 35.57 -1.00
CA LEU A 74 -10.27 35.43 -2.45
C LEU A 74 -9.57 36.56 -3.22
N LEU A 75 -9.56 37.78 -2.66
CA LEU A 75 -8.93 38.95 -3.28
C LEU A 75 -7.41 38.83 -3.32
N ASP A 76 -6.80 38.25 -2.29
CA ASP A 76 -5.36 38.02 -2.22
C ASP A 76 -4.91 36.89 -3.17
N GLN A 77 -5.77 35.88 -3.37
CA GLN A 77 -5.51 34.76 -4.30
C GLN A 77 -5.48 35.20 -5.77
N ASP A 78 -6.35 36.12 -6.19
CA ASP A 78 -6.41 36.61 -7.57
C ASP A 78 -5.12 37.32 -8.03
N TYR A 79 -4.37 37.92 -7.09
CA TYR A 79 -3.08 38.54 -7.39
C TYR A 79 -1.99 37.49 -7.60
N GLU A 80 -1.91 36.48 -6.71
CA GLU A 80 -0.94 35.37 -6.83
C GLU A 80 -1.14 34.57 -8.14
N VAL A 81 -2.38 34.42 -8.59
CA VAL A 81 -2.73 33.76 -9.87
C VAL A 81 -2.13 34.49 -11.08
N LYS A 82 -2.25 35.81 -11.14
CA LYS A 82 -1.76 36.60 -12.29
C LYS A 82 -0.24 36.57 -12.41
N GLU A 83 0.46 36.64 -11.28
CA GLU A 83 1.92 36.51 -11.23
C GLU A 83 2.37 35.10 -11.63
N TRP A 84 1.68 34.06 -11.17
CA TRP A 84 1.93 32.68 -11.58
C TRP A 84 1.72 32.50 -13.09
N GLU A 85 0.63 33.01 -13.64
CA GLU A 85 0.31 32.87 -15.07
C GLU A 85 1.33 33.59 -15.96
N LYS A 86 1.87 34.72 -15.49
CA LYS A 86 2.97 35.42 -16.17
C LYS A 86 4.25 34.57 -16.20
N ARG A 87 4.65 34.01 -15.05
CA ARG A 87 5.82 33.11 -14.95
C ARG A 87 5.65 31.85 -15.79
N PHE A 88 4.43 31.30 -15.86
CA PHE A 88 4.12 30.14 -16.68
C PHE A 88 4.33 30.42 -18.18
N LYS A 89 3.83 31.57 -18.66
CA LYS A 89 4.01 31.99 -20.06
C LYS A 89 5.46 32.25 -20.44
N GLU A 90 6.25 32.79 -19.52
CA GLU A 90 7.70 32.98 -19.71
C GLU A 90 8.43 31.64 -19.86
N LEU A 91 8.07 30.63 -19.06
CA LEU A 91 8.64 29.28 -19.14
C LEU A 91 8.20 28.48 -20.38
N GLU A 92 7.03 28.77 -20.95
CA GLU A 92 6.54 28.14 -22.19
C GLU A 92 7.16 28.76 -23.45
N SER A 93 7.72 29.98 -23.34
CA SER A 93 8.36 30.69 -24.43
C SER A 93 9.87 30.39 -24.62
N ASP A 94 10.49 29.68 -23.68
CA ASP A 94 11.88 29.16 -23.74
C ASP A 94 11.92 27.70 -24.21
#